data_AF-A0A9C7QDC9-F1
#
_entry.id   AF-A0A9C7QDC9-F1
#
_cell.length_a   1.000
_cell.length_b   1.000
_cell.length_c   1.000
_cell.angle_alpha   90.00
_cell.angle_beta   90.00
_cell.angle_gamma   90.00
#
_symmetry.space_group_name_H-M   'P 1'
#
loop_
_entity.id
_entity.type
_entity.pdbx_description
1 polymer ?
#
loop_
_entity_poly.entity_id
_entity_poly.type
_entity_poly.pdbx_seq_one_letter_code
_entity_poly.pdbx_strand_id
1 'polypeptide(L)'
;MVRYHLDFETPGDAHRFWLINYTGNVVSSEGFVADSTKNGNHALRWDGETESPSMTITTSVKSGNGREFAATDDWTLAPTPRVSVAWGESGDDEWSYFHPFQDEYPNRDVSFADAGVLGSAFTYVGKYDEHVRSENGQRFRMIVAADASPAESPRNVFDSLAAASKRIPGETPNDVLLFVLPDPIWRGGYASPRYDELWVHEAARLDDPQNLWLHEYIHTRQSFDLGDRMSWFREASAAYFASDLAMQQGRTSKSAVADTLSLKSYDESVLSNTDTWANREVPYYRGALTLWALDEKIQKATDGKRSLMDVFDRMNRRDGTVTYADFTKIVADVAGQSMTPWLDEHVTTTTKPNLEPLRNSDSAGSNVGKAASDSNDNGNSGKESDGLSDVQPPAKTGDLPSTLVLWGGLGLVGLVFGLTLAQYVSGFVSRFRGGE
;
A
#
# COMPACT_ATOMS: atom_id res chain seq x y z
N MET A 1 -6.95 1.30 22.61
CA MET A 1 -5.99 2.42 22.38
C MET A 1 -4.59 1.86 22.44
N VAL A 2 -3.70 2.24 21.50
CA VAL A 2 -2.28 1.86 21.52
C VAL A 2 -1.46 3.04 22.03
N ARG A 3 -0.47 2.79 22.90
CA ARG A 3 0.42 3.80 23.48
C ARG A 3 1.86 3.54 23.03
N TYR A 4 2.50 4.58 22.52
CA TYR A 4 3.88 4.60 22.07
C TYR A 4 4.69 5.50 22.98
N HIS A 5 5.72 4.94 23.63
CA HIS A 5 6.69 5.67 24.42
C HIS A 5 8.02 5.70 23.66
N LEU A 6 8.52 6.89 23.39
CA LEU A 6 9.78 7.14 22.71
C LEU A 6 10.75 7.79 23.69
N ASP A 7 11.88 7.14 23.90
CA ASP A 7 13.04 7.70 24.60
C ASP A 7 14.07 8.15 23.56
N PHE A 8 14.53 9.39 23.67
CA PHE A 8 15.55 9.93 22.78
C PHE A 8 16.87 10.08 23.53
N GLU A 9 17.98 9.70 22.90
CA GLU A 9 19.30 10.12 23.34
C GLU A 9 19.61 11.48 22.72
N THR A 10 19.94 12.46 23.56
CA THR A 10 20.38 13.77 23.09
C THR A 10 21.74 13.63 22.41
N PRO A 11 21.92 14.10 21.17
CA PRO A 11 23.25 14.14 20.59
C PRO A 11 24.11 15.10 21.42
N GLY A 12 25.26 14.65 21.90
CA GLY A 12 26.11 15.40 22.84
C GLY A 12 26.54 16.79 22.35
N ASP A 13 26.52 17.01 21.03
CA ASP A 13 26.86 18.28 20.36
C ASP A 13 25.64 18.99 19.73
N ALA A 14 24.44 18.40 19.80
CA ALA A 14 23.24 19.02 19.23
C ALA A 14 22.66 20.09 20.16
N HIS A 15 22.64 21.32 19.67
CA HIS A 15 22.06 22.45 20.40
C HIS A 15 20.60 22.75 20.02
N ARG A 16 20.07 22.10 18.98
CA ARG A 16 18.69 22.25 18.53
C ARG A 16 18.12 20.87 18.21
N PHE A 17 17.05 20.50 18.91
CA PHE A 17 16.38 19.21 18.78
C PHE A 17 14.86 19.41 18.89
N TRP A 18 14.11 18.93 17.89
CA TRP A 18 12.69 19.23 17.72
C TRP A 18 11.92 17.98 17.27
N LEU A 19 10.71 17.82 17.79
CA LEU A 19 9.72 16.89 17.28
C LEU A 19 8.66 17.68 16.52
N ILE A 20 8.43 17.30 15.26
CA ILE A 20 7.48 17.95 14.35
C ILE A 20 6.65 16.90 13.61
N ASN A 21 5.59 17.35 12.92
CA ASN A 21 4.75 16.52 12.06
C ASN A 21 4.21 15.24 12.74
N TYR A 22 4.01 15.29 14.06
CA TYR A 22 3.57 14.12 14.79
C TYR A 22 2.06 13.90 14.70
N THR A 23 1.65 12.63 14.59
CA THR A 23 0.23 12.23 14.57
C THR A 23 -0.15 11.49 15.85
N GLY A 24 -1.45 11.49 16.18
CA GLY A 24 -1.96 10.94 17.44
C GLY A 24 -2.07 11.98 18.55
N ASN A 25 -2.34 11.52 19.77
CA ASN A 25 -2.50 12.41 20.93
C ASN A 25 -1.25 12.34 21.81
N VAL A 26 -0.59 13.48 22.01
CA VAL A 26 0.53 13.59 22.95
C VAL A 26 0.00 13.50 24.38
N VAL A 27 0.45 12.51 25.13
CA VAL A 27 0.11 12.29 26.53
C VAL A 27 1.17 12.88 27.45
N SER A 28 2.45 12.75 27.07
CA SER A 28 3.57 13.37 27.77
C SER A 28 4.68 13.73 26.76
N SER A 29 5.49 14.71 27.12
CA SER A 29 6.63 15.22 26.33
C SER A 29 7.73 15.73 27.27
N GLU A 30 8.26 14.85 28.12
CA GLU A 30 9.25 15.21 29.12
C GLU A 30 10.55 15.67 28.43
N GLY A 31 11.14 16.76 28.93
CA GLY A 31 12.29 17.40 28.29
C GLY A 31 11.98 18.21 27.04
N PHE A 32 10.69 18.37 26.69
CA PHE A 32 10.26 19.22 25.58
C PHE A 32 9.32 20.34 26.02
N VAL A 33 9.49 21.50 25.42
CA VAL A 33 8.60 22.66 25.52
C VAL A 33 7.81 22.85 24.23
N ALA A 34 6.54 23.20 24.37
CA ALA A 34 5.69 23.50 23.23
C ALA A 34 6.21 24.73 22.47
N ASP A 35 6.28 24.61 21.15
CA ASP A 35 6.79 25.63 20.24
C ASP A 35 6.04 25.57 18.91
N SER A 36 6.48 26.34 17.92
CA SER A 36 5.94 26.33 16.57
C SER A 36 7.02 26.47 15.52
N THR A 37 6.88 25.72 14.44
CA THR A 37 7.71 25.90 13.24
C THR A 37 7.48 27.30 12.64
N LYS A 38 8.39 27.77 11.77
CA LYS A 38 8.25 29.06 11.06
C LYS A 38 6.90 29.19 10.30
N ASN A 39 6.31 28.06 9.91
CA ASN A 39 5.04 28.02 9.19
C ASN A 39 3.81 27.90 10.12
N GLY A 40 4.00 28.01 11.43
CA GLY A 40 2.92 27.95 12.43
C GLY A 40 2.46 26.55 12.82
N ASN A 41 3.10 25.49 12.33
CA ASN A 41 2.77 24.13 12.75
C ASN A 41 3.29 23.86 14.18
N HIS A 42 2.49 23.14 14.98
CA HIS A 42 2.88 22.71 16.32
C HIS A 42 4.20 21.93 16.30
N ALA A 43 5.04 22.22 17.29
CA ALA A 43 6.29 21.53 17.49
C ALA A 43 6.58 21.36 18.99
N LEU A 44 7.45 20.41 19.31
CA LEU A 44 8.01 20.20 20.63
C LEU A 44 9.52 20.41 20.53
N ARG A 45 10.03 21.48 21.15
CA ARG A 45 11.45 21.80 21.17
C ARG A 45 12.08 21.29 22.45
N TRP A 46 13.23 20.66 22.34
CA TRP A 46 14.00 20.23 23.51
C TRP A 46 14.38 21.42 24.40
N ASP A 47 14.33 21.22 25.72
CA ASP A 47 14.60 22.27 26.70
C ASP A 47 16.07 22.67 26.80
N GLY A 48 16.98 21.80 26.34
CA GLY A 48 18.43 22.02 26.40
C GLY A 48 19.11 21.48 27.66
N GLU A 49 18.34 20.89 28.59
CA GLU A 49 18.82 20.47 29.91
C GLU A 49 18.53 18.99 30.19
N THR A 50 17.43 18.45 29.65
CA THR A 50 17.02 17.06 29.90
C THR A 50 17.87 16.09 29.08
N GLU A 51 18.72 15.28 29.74
CA GLU A 51 19.64 14.33 29.10
C GLU A 51 18.95 13.16 28.37
N SER A 52 17.73 12.80 28.78
CA SER A 52 16.94 11.71 28.18
C SER A 52 15.49 12.16 28.01
N PRO A 53 15.21 13.05 27.05
CA PRO A 53 13.86 13.53 26.80
C PRO A 53 13.02 12.39 26.22
N SER A 54 11.73 12.42 26.53
CA SER A 54 10.80 11.36 26.12
C SER A 54 9.47 11.91 25.65
N MET A 55 8.79 11.13 24.81
CA MET A 55 7.46 11.46 24.33
C MET A 55 6.55 10.24 24.46
N THR A 56 5.33 10.45 24.94
CA THR A 56 4.28 9.43 24.88
C THR A 56 3.18 9.89 23.94
N ILE A 57 2.91 9.11 22.90
CA ILE A 57 1.81 9.32 21.95
C ILE A 57 0.80 8.19 22.10
N THR A 58 -0.49 8.49 21.93
CA THR A 58 -1.52 7.46 21.77
C THR A 58 -2.21 7.55 20.43
N THR A 59 -2.47 6.36 19.87
CA THR A 59 -3.34 6.17 18.72
C THR A 59 -4.62 5.50 19.19
N SER A 60 -5.74 6.19 19.01
CA SER A 60 -7.06 5.67 19.33
C SER A 60 -7.60 4.90 18.13
N VAL A 61 -7.72 3.59 18.28
CA VAL A 61 -8.47 2.73 17.37
C VAL A 61 -9.88 2.57 17.95
N LYS A 62 -10.90 2.83 17.15
CA LYS A 62 -12.28 2.53 17.55
C LYS A 62 -12.43 1.01 17.64
N SER A 63 -12.89 0.50 18.78
CA SER A 63 -13.22 -0.91 18.93
C SER A 63 -14.43 -1.28 18.06
N GLY A 64 -14.47 -2.51 17.54
CA GLY A 64 -15.52 -2.99 16.62
C GLY A 64 -15.21 -2.79 15.13
N ASN A 65 -16.27 -2.56 14.33
CA ASN A 65 -16.32 -2.51 12.84
C ASN A 65 -15.42 -1.43 12.18
N GLY A 66 -14.16 -1.34 12.56
CA GLY A 66 -13.20 -0.48 11.91
C GLY A 66 -12.80 -1.10 10.57
N ARG A 67 -12.91 -0.28 9.51
CA ARG A 67 -12.71 -0.71 8.13
C ARG A 67 -11.24 -0.98 7.79
N GLU A 68 -10.33 -0.21 8.39
CA GLU A 68 -8.88 -0.26 8.11
C GLU A 68 -8.07 -0.71 9.34
N PHE A 69 -8.65 -0.56 10.53
CA PHE A 69 -8.02 -0.79 11.83
C PHE A 69 -9.06 -1.35 12.77
N ALA A 70 -8.67 -2.24 13.68
CA ALA A 70 -9.60 -2.81 14.65
C ALA A 70 -8.89 -3.06 15.98
N ALA A 71 -9.68 -3.10 17.04
CA ALA A 71 -9.22 -3.41 18.39
C ALA A 71 -10.23 -4.32 19.09
N THR A 72 -9.71 -5.35 19.74
CA THR A 72 -10.41 -6.30 20.62
C THR A 72 -9.73 -6.29 21.99
N ASP A 73 -10.17 -7.17 22.90
CA ASP A 73 -9.46 -7.39 24.17
C ASP A 73 -8.16 -8.18 23.98
N ASP A 74 -8.03 -8.95 22.89
CA ASP A 74 -6.90 -9.86 22.65
C ASP A 74 -5.85 -9.29 21.69
N TRP A 75 -6.26 -8.42 20.76
CA TRP A 75 -5.37 -7.81 19.79
C TRP A 75 -5.83 -6.43 19.32
N THR A 76 -4.91 -5.66 18.74
CA THR A 76 -5.18 -4.37 18.10
C THR A 76 -4.29 -4.18 16.89
N LEU A 77 -4.88 -3.80 15.76
CA LEU A 77 -4.19 -3.22 14.62
C LEU A 77 -4.45 -1.73 14.59
N ALA A 78 -3.39 -0.91 14.68
CA ALA A 78 -3.45 0.55 14.67
C ALA A 78 -2.60 1.12 13.54
N PRO A 79 -2.91 2.34 13.04
CA PRO A 79 -1.95 3.06 12.23
C PRO A 79 -0.74 3.40 13.08
N THR A 80 0.44 3.11 12.56
CA THR A 80 1.69 3.55 13.17
C THR A 80 1.74 5.07 13.12
N PRO A 81 1.97 5.75 14.26
CA PRO A 81 2.07 7.20 14.28
C PRO A 81 3.24 7.68 13.43
N ARG A 82 3.15 8.94 12.99
CA ARG A 82 4.27 9.65 12.39
C ARG A 82 4.85 10.56 13.43
N VAL A 83 6.16 10.70 13.43
CA VAL A 83 6.93 11.72 14.15
C VAL A 83 8.12 12.02 13.26
N SER A 84 8.41 13.28 13.03
CA SER A 84 9.68 13.69 12.44
C SER A 84 10.53 14.29 13.55
N VAL A 85 11.71 13.73 13.72
CA VAL A 85 12.74 14.25 14.60
C VAL A 85 13.66 15.13 13.75
N ALA A 86 13.84 16.37 14.15
CA ALA A 86 14.73 17.32 13.49
C ALA A 86 15.84 17.77 14.45
N TRP A 87 17.09 17.73 14.02
CA TRP A 87 18.22 18.23 14.82
C TRP A 87 19.21 19.02 13.99
N GLY A 88 19.99 19.88 14.64
CA GLY A 88 21.05 20.64 14.00
C GLY A 88 21.98 21.33 15.01
N GLU A 89 23.16 21.73 14.54
CA GLU A 89 24.15 22.45 15.33
C GLU A 89 23.75 23.91 15.56
N SER A 90 24.33 24.56 16.58
CA SER A 90 24.10 25.99 16.81
C SER A 90 24.79 26.83 15.75
N GLY A 91 24.06 27.75 15.10
CA GLY A 91 24.62 28.70 14.13
C GLY A 91 24.61 28.22 12.68
N ASP A 92 24.17 26.99 12.43
CA ASP A 92 23.90 26.48 11.08
C ASP A 92 22.41 26.68 10.71
N ASP A 93 22.09 26.82 9.42
CA ASP A 93 20.72 26.78 8.91
C ASP A 93 20.32 25.38 8.42
N GLU A 94 21.25 24.42 8.42
CA GLU A 94 21.00 23.03 8.04
C GLU A 94 20.35 22.21 9.17
N TRP A 95 19.38 21.37 8.79
CA TRP A 95 18.67 20.44 9.67
C TRP A 95 18.78 19.03 9.13
N SER A 96 19.09 18.09 10.03
CA SER A 96 18.97 16.66 9.78
C SER A 96 17.60 16.17 10.27
N TYR A 97 17.07 15.14 9.61
CA TYR A 97 15.75 14.59 9.91
C TYR A 97 15.77 13.06 9.98
N PHE A 98 14.99 12.49 10.89
CA PHE A 98 14.70 11.05 10.93
C PHE A 98 13.27 10.78 11.42
N HIS A 99 12.69 9.66 11.01
CA HIS A 99 11.34 9.24 11.36
C HIS A 99 11.40 7.96 12.22
N PRO A 100 11.29 8.05 13.56
CA PRO A 100 11.50 6.90 14.46
C PRO A 100 10.69 5.65 14.16
N PHE A 101 9.50 5.84 13.58
CA PHE A 101 8.61 4.75 13.26
C PHE A 101 8.78 4.20 11.83
N GLN A 102 9.28 4.99 10.90
CA GLN A 102 9.33 4.64 9.47
C GLN A 102 10.74 4.33 8.97
N ASP A 103 11.76 4.97 9.54
CA ASP A 103 13.14 4.79 9.12
C ASP A 103 13.81 3.68 9.94
N GLU A 104 14.70 2.91 9.32
CA GLU A 104 15.62 2.05 10.05
C GLU A 104 16.65 2.92 10.78
N TYR A 105 16.81 2.69 12.07
CA TYR A 105 17.77 3.42 12.89
C TYR A 105 18.70 2.43 13.60
N PRO A 106 20.03 2.61 13.53
CA PRO A 106 21.00 1.57 13.89
C PRO A 106 20.96 1.11 15.34
N ASN A 107 20.23 1.80 16.23
CA ASN A 107 20.00 1.34 17.59
C ASN A 107 18.59 1.60 18.10
N ARG A 108 17.57 1.35 17.27
CA ARG A 108 16.17 1.35 17.73
C ARG A 108 15.88 0.03 18.47
N ASP A 109 15.77 0.09 19.78
CA ASP A 109 15.15 -0.97 20.57
C ASP A 109 13.64 -0.83 20.48
N VAL A 110 12.92 -1.94 20.29
CA VAL A 110 11.45 -1.97 20.29
C VAL A 110 11.01 -3.05 21.26
N SER A 111 10.14 -2.70 22.21
CA SER A 111 9.55 -3.64 23.14
C SER A 111 8.05 -3.44 23.29
N PHE A 112 7.33 -4.54 23.50
CA PHE A 112 5.89 -4.58 23.75
C PHE A 112 5.65 -5.04 25.19
N ALA A 113 4.56 -4.58 25.82
CA ALA A 113 4.24 -5.00 27.18
C ALA A 113 3.78 -6.48 27.25
N ASP A 114 3.24 -6.99 26.13
CA ASP A 114 2.94 -8.40 25.91
C ASP A 114 3.67 -8.87 24.65
N ALA A 115 2.96 -8.97 23.52
CA ALA A 115 3.54 -9.23 22.20
C ALA A 115 3.05 -8.19 21.18
N GLY A 116 3.85 -7.97 20.13
CA GLY A 116 3.46 -7.10 19.03
C GLY A 116 4.50 -7.03 17.93
N VAL A 117 4.13 -6.30 16.88
CA VAL A 117 4.95 -6.02 15.70
C VAL A 117 4.77 -4.55 15.35
N LEU A 118 5.89 -3.83 15.29
CA LEU A 118 5.93 -2.45 14.79
C LEU A 118 6.30 -2.50 13.31
N GLY A 119 5.32 -2.17 12.46
CA GLY A 119 5.54 -1.79 11.08
C GLY A 119 5.54 -0.27 10.91
N SER A 120 5.98 0.19 9.75
CA SER A 120 6.02 1.60 9.34
C SER A 120 4.62 2.16 9.05
N ALA A 121 3.69 1.32 8.60
CA ALA A 121 2.28 1.67 8.35
C ALA A 121 1.37 1.16 9.48
N PHE A 122 1.61 -0.07 9.93
CA PHE A 122 0.74 -0.76 10.88
C PHE A 122 1.49 -1.17 12.15
N THR A 123 0.86 -0.95 13.29
CA THR A 123 1.31 -1.54 14.57
C THR A 123 0.30 -2.57 15.00
N TYR A 124 0.76 -3.82 15.15
CA TYR A 124 -0.02 -4.91 15.74
C TYR A 124 0.41 -5.13 17.19
N VAL A 125 -0.56 -5.18 18.10
CA VAL A 125 -0.34 -5.54 19.51
C VAL A 125 -1.26 -6.69 19.86
N GLY A 126 -0.72 -7.76 20.43
CA GLY A 126 -1.41 -9.01 20.69
C GLY A 126 -0.51 -10.20 20.41
N LYS A 127 -0.94 -11.40 20.81
CA LYS A 127 -0.23 -12.64 20.48
C LYS A 127 -0.37 -12.96 18.99
N TYR A 128 0.65 -13.57 18.41
CA TYR A 128 0.69 -13.93 17.01
C TYR A 128 1.60 -15.14 16.77
N ASP A 129 1.37 -15.80 15.64
CA ASP A 129 2.33 -16.71 15.02
C ASP A 129 3.02 -16.01 13.84
N GLU A 130 4.34 -16.13 13.78
CA GLU A 130 5.14 -15.55 12.70
C GLU A 130 5.59 -16.62 11.72
N HIS A 131 5.42 -16.31 10.44
CA HIS A 131 5.94 -17.10 9.34
C HIS A 131 6.80 -16.21 8.43
N VAL A 132 7.97 -16.70 8.05
CA VAL A 132 8.89 -15.97 7.17
C VAL A 132 9.27 -16.84 5.98
N ARG A 133 9.31 -16.24 4.79
CA ARG A 133 9.86 -16.85 3.59
C ARG A 133 10.67 -15.84 2.81
N SER A 134 11.86 -16.24 2.38
CA SER A 134 12.65 -15.48 1.40
C SER A 134 12.65 -16.21 0.06
N GLU A 135 12.19 -15.55 -1.00
CA GLU A 135 12.24 -16.06 -2.37
C GLU A 135 12.33 -14.90 -3.36
N ASN A 136 13.05 -15.08 -4.47
CA ASN A 136 13.20 -14.06 -5.53
C ASN A 136 13.79 -12.73 -5.06
N GLY A 137 14.67 -12.76 -4.06
CA GLY A 137 15.27 -11.56 -3.48
C GLY A 137 14.34 -10.76 -2.57
N GLN A 138 13.14 -11.26 -2.28
CA GLN A 138 12.15 -10.64 -1.39
C GLN A 138 11.94 -11.50 -0.15
N ARG A 139 11.83 -10.87 1.03
CA ARG A 139 11.47 -11.50 2.30
C ARG A 139 10.03 -11.15 2.65
N PHE A 140 9.17 -12.16 2.68
CA PHE A 140 7.80 -12.06 3.18
C PHE A 140 7.78 -12.44 4.65
N ARG A 141 7.21 -11.56 5.48
CA ARG A 141 6.98 -11.79 6.91
C ARG A 141 5.48 -11.71 7.17
N MET A 142 4.87 -12.83 7.50
CA MET A 142 3.45 -12.95 7.77
C MET A 142 3.21 -13.12 9.27
N ILE A 143 2.38 -12.23 9.82
CA ILE A 143 1.95 -12.20 11.21
C ILE A 143 0.49 -12.65 11.25
N VAL A 144 0.26 -13.84 11.77
CA VAL A 144 -1.10 -14.39 11.94
C VAL A 144 -1.52 -14.12 13.37
N ALA A 145 -2.62 -13.37 13.57
CA ALA A 145 -3.14 -13.15 14.91
C ALA A 145 -3.47 -14.49 15.59
N ALA A 146 -3.21 -14.61 16.88
CA ALA A 146 -3.31 -15.91 17.58
C ALA A 146 -4.74 -16.49 17.62
N ASP A 147 -5.76 -15.65 17.50
CA ASP A 147 -7.17 -16.03 17.41
C ASP A 147 -7.66 -16.23 15.96
N ALA A 148 -6.81 -15.94 14.96
CA ALA A 148 -7.13 -16.19 13.57
C ALA A 148 -7.04 -17.68 13.21
N SER A 149 -7.97 -18.11 12.36
CA SER A 149 -7.99 -19.40 11.68
C SER A 149 -8.02 -19.16 10.16
N PRO A 150 -6.87 -18.85 9.53
CA PRO A 150 -6.80 -18.52 8.11
C PRO A 150 -7.39 -19.62 7.22
N ALA A 151 -8.22 -19.22 6.25
CA ALA A 151 -8.78 -20.11 5.23
C ALA A 151 -7.69 -20.72 4.34
N GLU A 152 -6.55 -20.04 4.23
CA GLU A 152 -5.38 -20.44 3.45
C GLU A 152 -4.18 -20.64 4.36
N SER A 153 -3.43 -21.73 4.15
CA SER A 153 -2.20 -21.93 4.91
C SER A 153 -1.14 -20.88 4.52
N PRO A 154 -0.29 -20.42 5.46
CA PRO A 154 0.81 -19.49 5.16
C PRO A 154 1.69 -19.96 4.00
N ARG A 155 1.92 -21.27 3.89
CA ARG A 155 2.66 -21.88 2.77
C ARG A 155 2.01 -21.62 1.42
N ASN A 156 0.70 -21.85 1.29
CA ASN A 156 -0.03 -21.64 0.03
C ASN A 156 -0.04 -20.17 -0.38
N VAL A 157 -0.21 -19.27 0.59
CA VAL A 157 -0.16 -17.83 0.36
C VAL A 157 1.23 -17.45 -0.13
N PHE A 158 2.29 -17.87 0.56
CA PHE A 158 3.66 -17.60 0.13
C PHE A 158 3.99 -18.18 -1.24
N ASP A 159 3.51 -19.38 -1.59
CA ASP A 159 3.70 -19.94 -2.93
C ASP A 159 3.03 -19.06 -3.99
N SER A 160 1.83 -18.53 -3.69
CA SER A 160 1.10 -17.60 -4.57
C SER A 160 1.84 -16.27 -4.76
N LEU A 161 2.30 -15.65 -3.65
CA LEU A 161 3.02 -14.39 -3.68
C LEU A 161 4.39 -14.52 -4.35
N ALA A 162 5.13 -15.60 -4.07
CA ALA A 162 6.40 -15.88 -4.72
C ALA A 162 6.22 -16.07 -6.24
N ALA A 163 5.17 -16.77 -6.68
CA ALA A 163 4.85 -16.87 -8.11
C ALA A 163 4.51 -15.51 -8.74
N ALA A 164 3.75 -14.67 -8.04
CA ALA A 164 3.42 -13.31 -8.50
C ALA A 164 4.65 -12.40 -8.58
N SER A 165 5.55 -12.47 -7.59
CA SER A 165 6.77 -11.65 -7.53
C SER A 165 7.72 -11.85 -8.72
N LYS A 166 7.71 -13.02 -9.35
CA LYS A 166 8.49 -13.30 -10.57
C LYS A 166 7.93 -12.62 -11.82
N ARG A 167 6.65 -12.26 -11.81
CA ARG A 167 5.89 -11.85 -13.00
C ARG A 167 5.57 -10.37 -13.02
N ILE A 168 5.20 -9.81 -11.88
CA ILE A 168 4.79 -8.41 -11.80
C ILE A 168 6.03 -7.52 -11.87
N PRO A 169 6.10 -6.58 -12.82
CA PRO A 169 7.23 -5.68 -12.98
C PRO A 169 7.15 -4.52 -11.96
N GLY A 170 8.12 -3.60 -12.04
CA GLY A 170 8.34 -2.56 -11.03
C GLY A 170 9.41 -2.92 -10.02
N GLU A 171 9.73 -1.97 -9.14
CA GLU A 171 10.64 -2.21 -8.03
C GLU A 171 10.09 -3.35 -7.16
N THR A 172 10.98 -4.26 -6.76
CA THR A 172 10.61 -5.37 -5.87
C THR A 172 10.97 -4.96 -4.45
N PRO A 173 9.99 -4.84 -3.55
CA PRO A 173 10.28 -4.61 -2.14
C PRO A 173 11.25 -5.66 -1.60
N ASN A 174 12.26 -5.25 -0.85
CA ASN A 174 13.14 -6.21 -0.17
C ASN A 174 12.37 -6.99 0.91
N ASP A 175 11.43 -6.31 1.56
CA ASP A 175 10.62 -6.82 2.65
C ASP A 175 9.14 -6.54 2.39
N VAL A 176 8.28 -7.51 2.66
CA VAL A 176 6.82 -7.33 2.67
C VAL A 176 6.29 -7.84 4.00
N LEU A 177 5.63 -6.96 4.76
CA LEU A 177 5.01 -7.30 6.04
C LEU A 177 3.52 -7.49 5.86
N LEU A 178 3.03 -8.69 6.18
CA LEU A 178 1.63 -9.07 6.00
C LEU A 178 1.00 -9.43 7.34
N PHE A 179 -0.20 -8.94 7.61
CA PHE A 179 -0.99 -9.34 8.77
C PHE A 179 -2.21 -10.15 8.34
N VAL A 180 -2.52 -11.21 9.10
CA VAL A 180 -3.74 -12.02 8.93
C VAL A 180 -4.60 -11.87 10.16
N LEU A 181 -5.78 -11.30 9.98
CA LEU A 181 -6.61 -10.79 11.08
C LEU A 181 -8.03 -11.38 11.03
N PRO A 182 -8.63 -11.76 12.17
CA PRO A 182 -10.01 -12.23 12.24
C PRO A 182 -11.00 -11.08 12.42
N ASP A 183 -12.29 -11.40 12.47
CA ASP A 183 -13.32 -10.45 12.92
C ASP A 183 -12.89 -9.79 14.27
N PRO A 184 -13.17 -8.49 14.50
CA PRO A 184 -14.10 -7.65 13.77
C PRO A 184 -13.42 -6.77 12.69
N ILE A 185 -12.18 -7.09 12.27
CA ILE A 185 -11.61 -6.38 11.11
C ILE A 185 -12.53 -6.58 9.91
N TRP A 186 -12.55 -5.59 9.02
CA TRP A 186 -13.31 -5.71 7.80
C TRP A 186 -12.91 -6.95 6.99
N ARG A 187 -13.90 -7.64 6.41
CA ARG A 187 -13.72 -8.80 5.52
C ARG A 187 -13.21 -8.38 4.14
N GLY A 188 -11.99 -7.88 4.13
CA GLY A 188 -11.26 -7.38 2.98
C GLY A 188 -9.77 -7.36 3.30
N GLY A 189 -9.06 -6.47 2.62
CA GLY A 189 -7.64 -6.24 2.83
C GLY A 189 -7.34 -4.76 2.68
N TYR A 190 -6.13 -4.38 3.07
CA TYR A 190 -5.64 -3.03 2.93
C TYR A 190 -4.12 -3.05 2.87
N ALA A 191 -3.56 -2.39 1.87
CA ALA A 191 -2.13 -2.22 1.68
C ALA A 191 -1.69 -0.77 1.93
N SER A 192 -0.47 -0.63 2.41
CA SER A 192 0.30 0.60 2.39
C SER A 192 1.44 0.46 1.37
N PRO A 193 1.20 0.82 0.09
CA PRO A 193 2.21 0.72 -0.97
C PRO A 193 3.56 1.35 -0.61
N ARG A 194 3.53 2.47 0.12
CA ARG A 194 4.73 3.22 0.48
C ARG A 194 5.68 2.45 1.39
N TYR A 195 5.17 1.49 2.16
CA TYR A 195 5.92 0.77 3.19
C TYR A 195 5.92 -0.73 2.97
N ASP A 196 5.31 -1.20 1.88
CA ASP A 196 5.21 -2.63 1.54
C ASP A 196 4.57 -3.47 2.65
N GLU A 197 3.62 -2.87 3.35
CA GLU A 197 2.86 -3.51 4.42
C GLU A 197 1.42 -3.70 4.00
N LEU A 198 0.80 -4.80 4.40
CA LEU A 198 -0.61 -5.06 4.12
C LEU A 198 -1.24 -5.94 5.17
N TRP A 199 -2.57 -5.93 5.24
CA TRP A 199 -3.33 -6.91 6.01
C TRP A 199 -4.44 -7.51 5.16
N VAL A 200 -4.78 -8.75 5.45
CA VAL A 200 -5.84 -9.51 4.79
C VAL A 200 -6.66 -10.23 5.85
N HIS A 201 -7.98 -10.18 5.70
CA HIS A 201 -8.90 -10.90 6.58
C HIS A 201 -8.69 -12.43 6.46
N GLU A 202 -8.73 -13.15 7.57
CA GLU A 202 -8.44 -14.60 7.66
C GLU A 202 -9.25 -15.47 6.68
N ALA A 203 -10.49 -15.08 6.38
CA ALA A 203 -11.39 -15.82 5.50
C ALA A 203 -11.07 -15.67 4.00
N ALA A 204 -10.09 -14.83 3.63
CA ALA A 204 -9.72 -14.60 2.23
C ALA A 204 -9.15 -15.86 1.59
N ARG A 205 -9.71 -16.25 0.44
CA ARG A 205 -9.30 -17.47 -0.26
C ARG A 205 -8.44 -17.14 -1.48
N LEU A 206 -7.56 -18.06 -1.83
CA LEU A 206 -6.72 -17.93 -3.02
C LEU A 206 -7.47 -18.32 -4.31
N ASP A 207 -8.60 -19.02 -4.20
CA ASP A 207 -9.47 -19.41 -5.33
C ASP A 207 -10.54 -18.35 -5.69
N ASP A 208 -10.69 -17.31 -4.85
CA ASP A 208 -11.61 -16.19 -5.13
C ASP A 208 -11.21 -15.47 -6.44
N PRO A 209 -12.14 -15.16 -7.35
CA PRO A 209 -11.81 -14.57 -8.65
C PRO A 209 -11.13 -13.19 -8.59
N GLN A 210 -11.37 -12.42 -7.53
CA GLN A 210 -10.69 -11.15 -7.28
C GLN A 210 -9.43 -11.30 -6.40
N ASN A 211 -9.14 -12.52 -5.91
CA ASN A 211 -7.99 -12.94 -5.08
C ASN A 211 -7.35 -11.81 -4.26
N LEU A 212 -7.87 -11.62 -3.05
CA LEU A 212 -7.47 -10.52 -2.19
C LEU A 212 -5.98 -10.53 -1.81
N TRP A 213 -5.39 -11.71 -1.60
CA TRP A 213 -3.96 -11.83 -1.29
C TRP A 213 -3.09 -11.25 -2.41
N LEU A 214 -3.42 -11.58 -3.65
CA LEU A 214 -2.70 -11.04 -4.81
C LEU A 214 -3.01 -9.56 -5.03
N HIS A 215 -4.28 -9.15 -4.82
CA HIS A 215 -4.71 -7.76 -4.94
C HIS A 215 -3.87 -6.84 -4.05
N GLU A 216 -3.81 -7.14 -2.75
CA GLU A 216 -3.04 -6.33 -1.80
C GLU A 216 -1.53 -6.41 -2.07
N TYR A 217 -1.02 -7.54 -2.54
CA TYR A 217 0.39 -7.64 -2.95
C TYR A 217 0.69 -6.75 -4.16
N ILE A 218 -0.21 -6.65 -5.15
CA ILE A 218 0.02 -5.80 -6.34
C ILE A 218 0.12 -4.32 -5.95
N HIS A 219 -0.55 -3.88 -4.88
CA HIS A 219 -0.37 -2.53 -4.36
C HIS A 219 1.09 -2.21 -3.98
N THR A 220 1.86 -3.19 -3.49
CA THR A 220 3.32 -3.04 -3.22
C THR A 220 4.16 -2.90 -4.50
N ARG A 221 3.55 -3.12 -5.67
CA ARG A 221 4.21 -3.07 -6.98
C ARG A 221 3.84 -1.84 -7.79
N GLN A 222 3.04 -0.94 -7.21
CA GLN A 222 2.53 0.27 -7.86
C GLN A 222 3.36 1.48 -7.44
N SER A 223 4.44 1.72 -8.18
CA SER A 223 5.38 2.82 -7.89
C SER A 223 4.96 4.16 -8.51
N PHE A 224 3.82 4.20 -9.22
CA PHE A 224 3.34 5.41 -9.90
C PHE A 224 2.47 6.30 -9.02
N ASP A 225 2.62 7.62 -9.19
CA ASP A 225 1.65 8.62 -8.74
C ASP A 225 0.60 8.85 -9.84
N LEU A 226 -0.68 8.97 -9.46
CA LEU A 226 -1.78 9.12 -10.42
C LEU A 226 -2.44 10.49 -10.26
N GLY A 227 -2.69 11.17 -11.37
CA GLY A 227 -3.52 12.36 -11.38
C GLY A 227 -5.00 12.03 -11.15
N ASP A 228 -5.82 13.03 -10.84
CA ASP A 228 -7.23 12.85 -10.43
C ASP A 228 -8.04 11.97 -11.41
N ARG A 229 -7.88 12.21 -12.72
CA ARG A 229 -8.54 11.46 -13.81
C ARG A 229 -8.04 10.02 -13.98
N MET A 230 -6.99 9.63 -13.28
CA MET A 230 -6.35 8.32 -13.34
C MET A 230 -6.50 7.52 -12.05
N SER A 231 -7.05 8.10 -10.97
CA SER A 231 -7.22 7.46 -9.67
C SER A 231 -7.83 6.04 -9.71
N TRP A 232 -8.74 5.77 -10.65
CA TRP A 232 -9.33 4.45 -10.87
C TRP A 232 -8.31 3.35 -11.20
N PHE A 233 -7.19 3.69 -11.84
CA PHE A 233 -6.23 2.71 -12.34
C PHE A 233 -5.54 1.94 -11.22
N ARG A 234 -5.35 2.56 -10.04
CA ARG A 234 -4.72 1.91 -8.88
C ARG A 234 -5.48 0.63 -8.48
N GLU A 235 -6.78 0.72 -8.25
CA GLU A 235 -7.58 -0.46 -7.89
C GLU A 235 -7.91 -1.34 -9.08
N ALA A 236 -8.17 -0.75 -10.24
CA ALA A 236 -8.47 -1.51 -11.44
C ALA A 236 -7.31 -2.44 -11.82
N SER A 237 -6.07 -1.95 -11.76
CA SER A 237 -4.88 -2.74 -12.11
C SER A 237 -4.60 -3.81 -11.07
N ALA A 238 -4.76 -3.52 -9.77
CA ALA A 238 -4.67 -4.53 -8.72
C ALA A 238 -5.71 -5.65 -8.91
N ALA A 239 -6.98 -5.31 -9.15
CA ALA A 239 -8.04 -6.30 -9.38
C ALA A 239 -7.81 -7.11 -10.68
N TYR A 240 -7.39 -6.44 -11.76
CA TYR A 240 -7.03 -7.08 -13.02
C TYR A 240 -5.89 -8.09 -12.84
N PHE A 241 -4.74 -7.66 -12.31
CA PHE A 241 -3.57 -8.53 -12.17
C PHE A 241 -3.80 -9.63 -11.13
N ALA A 242 -4.58 -9.38 -10.08
CA ALA A 242 -4.94 -10.40 -9.09
C ALA A 242 -5.72 -11.54 -9.75
N SER A 243 -6.74 -11.19 -10.54
CA SER A 243 -7.55 -12.16 -11.28
C SER A 243 -6.74 -12.91 -12.35
N ASP A 244 -5.90 -12.19 -13.11
CA ASP A 244 -5.02 -12.78 -14.14
C ASP A 244 -4.01 -13.76 -13.53
N LEU A 245 -3.29 -13.36 -12.49
CA LEU A 245 -2.34 -14.22 -11.79
C LEU A 245 -3.03 -15.41 -11.13
N ALA A 246 -4.20 -15.24 -10.51
CA ALA A 246 -4.96 -16.34 -9.91
C ALA A 246 -5.36 -17.38 -10.97
N MET A 247 -5.78 -16.95 -12.16
CA MET A 247 -6.06 -17.85 -13.29
C MET A 247 -4.79 -18.56 -13.76
N GLN A 248 -3.68 -17.84 -13.94
CA GLN A 248 -2.42 -18.43 -14.39
C GLN A 248 -1.83 -19.42 -13.37
N GLN A 249 -2.14 -19.25 -12.08
CA GLN A 249 -1.81 -20.19 -11.01
C GLN A 249 -2.81 -21.36 -10.91
N GLY A 250 -3.84 -21.42 -11.77
CA GLY A 250 -4.87 -22.46 -11.76
C GLY A 250 -5.80 -22.41 -10.55
N ARG A 251 -5.89 -21.26 -9.88
CA ARG A 251 -6.68 -21.09 -8.65
C ARG A 251 -8.11 -20.65 -8.91
N THR A 252 -8.32 -19.90 -9.99
CA THR A 252 -9.66 -19.49 -10.43
C THR A 252 -9.82 -19.74 -11.92
N SER A 253 -11.04 -19.61 -12.42
CA SER A 253 -11.36 -19.78 -13.83
C SER A 253 -11.75 -18.47 -14.48
N LYS A 254 -11.51 -18.39 -15.79
CA LYS A 254 -11.92 -17.26 -16.63
C LYS A 254 -13.42 -16.97 -16.56
N SER A 255 -14.25 -18.02 -16.53
CA SER A 255 -15.69 -17.89 -16.34
C SER A 255 -16.03 -17.29 -14.99
N ALA A 256 -15.36 -17.73 -13.91
CA ALA A 256 -15.60 -17.17 -12.58
C ALA A 256 -15.22 -15.69 -12.51
N VAL A 257 -14.08 -15.28 -13.10
CA VAL A 257 -13.70 -13.86 -13.21
C VAL A 257 -14.75 -13.06 -14.00
N ALA A 258 -15.19 -13.58 -15.15
CA ALA A 258 -16.20 -12.91 -15.97
C ALA A 258 -17.54 -12.75 -15.26
N ASP A 259 -17.98 -13.79 -14.54
CA ASP A 259 -19.21 -13.76 -13.78
C ASP A 259 -19.11 -12.77 -12.62
N THR A 260 -17.99 -12.75 -11.89
CA THR A 260 -17.74 -11.77 -10.82
C THR A 260 -17.77 -10.33 -11.34
N LEU A 261 -17.07 -10.01 -12.42
CA LEU A 261 -17.09 -8.66 -13.00
C LEU A 261 -18.47 -8.26 -13.54
N SER A 262 -19.33 -9.23 -13.85
CA SER A 262 -20.71 -9.00 -14.30
C SER A 262 -21.70 -8.75 -13.17
N LEU A 263 -21.35 -9.03 -11.91
CA LEU A 263 -22.26 -8.88 -10.77
C LEU A 263 -22.67 -7.43 -10.51
N LYS A 264 -21.80 -6.47 -10.84
CA LYS A 264 -22.02 -5.04 -10.57
C LYS A 264 -21.69 -4.21 -11.81
N SER A 265 -22.72 -3.57 -12.37
CA SER A 265 -22.63 -2.92 -13.68
C SER A 265 -21.98 -1.53 -13.63
N TYR A 266 -22.28 -0.73 -12.60
CA TYR A 266 -21.84 0.67 -12.44
C TYR A 266 -22.02 1.52 -13.71
N ASP A 267 -23.19 1.40 -14.35
CA ASP A 267 -23.46 1.98 -15.66
C ASP A 267 -23.28 3.50 -15.69
N GLU A 268 -23.69 4.19 -14.62
CA GLU A 268 -23.64 5.66 -14.51
C GLU A 268 -22.27 6.23 -14.09
N SER A 269 -21.29 5.37 -13.75
CA SER A 269 -20.00 5.83 -13.21
C SER A 269 -18.94 6.02 -14.28
N VAL A 270 -18.35 7.21 -14.37
CA VAL A 270 -17.24 7.52 -15.29
C VAL A 270 -15.89 7.28 -14.60
N LEU A 271 -15.05 6.40 -15.15
CA LEU A 271 -13.78 6.01 -14.51
C LEU A 271 -12.85 7.20 -14.23
N SER A 272 -12.73 8.14 -15.17
CA SER A 272 -11.92 9.35 -14.99
C SER A 272 -12.55 10.46 -14.14
N ASN A 273 -13.74 10.23 -13.57
CA ASN A 273 -14.41 11.20 -12.72
C ASN A 273 -14.94 10.53 -11.44
N THR A 274 -14.15 10.62 -10.37
CA THR A 274 -14.46 10.04 -9.05
C THR A 274 -15.80 10.48 -8.48
N ASP A 275 -16.25 11.69 -8.80
CA ASP A 275 -17.50 12.26 -8.26
C ASP A 275 -18.75 11.53 -8.80
N THR A 276 -18.60 10.80 -9.90
CA THR A 276 -19.69 10.01 -10.51
C THR A 276 -19.73 8.57 -10.02
N TRP A 277 -18.76 8.15 -9.20
CA TRP A 277 -18.68 6.78 -8.75
C TRP A 277 -19.78 6.48 -7.75
N ALA A 278 -20.59 5.45 -8.02
CA ALA A 278 -21.64 5.02 -7.10
C ALA A 278 -21.07 4.64 -5.72
N ASN A 279 -19.87 4.07 -5.70
CA ASN A 279 -19.06 3.81 -4.52
C ASN A 279 -17.61 3.47 -4.92
N ARG A 280 -16.77 3.14 -3.93
CA ARG A 280 -15.34 2.80 -4.12
C ARG A 280 -15.09 1.51 -4.89
N GLU A 281 -16.12 0.69 -5.16
CA GLU A 281 -15.95 -0.57 -5.89
C GLU A 281 -15.91 -0.38 -7.42
N VAL A 282 -16.27 0.80 -7.93
CA VAL A 282 -16.31 1.09 -9.38
C VAL A 282 -15.02 0.66 -10.09
N PRO A 283 -13.81 0.99 -9.61
CA PRO A 283 -12.56 0.51 -10.20
C PRO A 283 -12.38 -1.02 -10.21
N TYR A 284 -12.85 -1.73 -9.19
CA TYR A 284 -12.63 -3.18 -9.04
C TYR A 284 -13.46 -4.02 -10.01
N TYR A 285 -14.63 -3.52 -10.39
CA TYR A 285 -15.53 -4.20 -11.33
C TYR A 285 -15.43 -3.56 -12.72
N ARG A 286 -15.83 -2.30 -12.84
CA ARG A 286 -15.84 -1.59 -14.12
C ARG A 286 -14.42 -1.27 -14.60
N GLY A 287 -13.55 -0.82 -13.69
CA GLY A 287 -12.16 -0.53 -14.04
C GLY A 287 -11.39 -1.78 -14.46
N ALA A 288 -11.48 -2.87 -13.69
CA ALA A 288 -10.86 -4.15 -14.03
C ALA A 288 -11.40 -4.72 -15.35
N LEU A 289 -12.72 -4.63 -15.60
CA LEU A 289 -13.31 -4.97 -16.90
C LEU A 289 -12.70 -4.16 -18.04
N THR A 290 -12.54 -2.85 -17.85
CA THR A 290 -11.88 -1.99 -18.84
C THR A 290 -10.44 -2.39 -19.10
N LEU A 291 -9.70 -2.79 -18.07
CA LEU A 291 -8.33 -3.27 -18.23
C LEU A 291 -8.25 -4.64 -18.92
N TRP A 292 -9.20 -5.55 -18.64
CA TRP A 292 -9.34 -6.80 -19.38
C TRP A 292 -9.59 -6.58 -20.87
N ALA A 293 -10.48 -5.66 -21.23
CA ALA A 293 -10.74 -5.31 -22.62
C ALA A 293 -9.56 -4.59 -23.27
N LEU A 294 -8.84 -3.74 -22.53
CA LEU A 294 -7.66 -3.04 -23.03
C LEU A 294 -6.50 -4.00 -23.30
N ASP A 295 -6.23 -4.94 -22.38
CA ASP A 295 -5.18 -5.93 -22.53
C ASP A 295 -5.39 -6.76 -23.80
N GLU A 296 -6.62 -7.23 -24.04
CA GLU A 296 -6.94 -7.97 -25.26
C GLU A 296 -6.67 -7.17 -26.54
N LYS A 297 -6.98 -5.86 -26.53
CA LYS A 297 -6.69 -4.98 -27.65
C LYS A 297 -5.19 -4.81 -27.88
N ILE A 298 -4.41 -4.64 -26.82
CA ILE A 298 -2.95 -4.54 -26.90
C ILE A 298 -2.38 -5.85 -27.48
N GLN A 299 -2.82 -6.99 -26.96
CA GLN A 299 -2.39 -8.29 -27.45
C GLN A 299 -2.72 -8.47 -28.93
N LYS A 300 -3.95 -8.16 -29.36
CA LYS A 300 -4.34 -8.23 -30.78
C LYS A 300 -3.54 -7.29 -31.68
N ALA A 301 -3.26 -6.08 -31.21
CA ALA A 301 -2.48 -5.09 -31.95
C ALA A 301 -1.02 -5.49 -32.12
N THR A 302 -0.51 -6.36 -31.25
CA THR A 302 0.92 -6.71 -31.17
C THR A 302 1.19 -8.18 -31.42
N ASP A 303 0.22 -8.93 -31.95
CA ASP A 303 0.29 -10.38 -32.15
C ASP A 303 0.71 -11.14 -30.87
N GLY A 304 0.22 -10.69 -29.71
CA GLY A 304 0.49 -11.26 -28.38
C GLY A 304 1.87 -10.91 -27.81
N LYS A 305 2.67 -10.07 -28.47
CA LYS A 305 4.03 -9.71 -28.02
C LYS A 305 4.06 -8.73 -26.85
N ARG A 306 2.98 -7.97 -26.65
CA ARG A 306 2.82 -6.99 -25.57
C ARG A 306 1.46 -7.18 -24.89
N SER A 307 1.35 -6.68 -23.67
CA SER A 307 0.17 -6.75 -22.82
C SER A 307 0.03 -5.50 -21.95
N LEU A 308 -1.01 -5.44 -21.14
CA LEU A 308 -1.18 -4.45 -20.09
C LEU A 308 -0.01 -4.48 -19.07
N MET A 309 0.67 -5.62 -18.92
CA MET A 309 1.88 -5.70 -18.09
C MET A 309 2.95 -4.71 -18.55
N ASP A 310 3.11 -4.53 -19.87
CA ASP A 310 4.06 -3.57 -20.43
C ASP A 310 3.62 -2.10 -20.21
N VAL A 311 2.30 -1.86 -20.15
CA VAL A 311 1.75 -0.53 -19.79
C VAL A 311 2.04 -0.24 -18.32
N PHE A 312 1.75 -1.19 -17.43
CA PHE A 312 2.00 -1.08 -16.00
C PHE A 312 3.49 -0.86 -15.71
N ASP A 313 4.37 -1.60 -16.37
CA ASP A 313 5.82 -1.46 -16.26
C ASP A 313 6.33 -0.07 -16.71
N ARG A 314 5.78 0.47 -17.81
CA ARG A 314 6.12 1.84 -18.26
C ARG A 314 5.57 2.92 -17.34
N MET A 315 4.40 2.70 -16.72
CA MET A 315 3.87 3.61 -15.71
C MET A 315 4.75 3.62 -14.46
N ASN A 316 5.18 2.45 -13.97
CA ASN A 316 6.06 2.35 -12.80
C ASN A 316 7.41 3.03 -12.99
N ARG A 317 7.95 3.07 -14.21
CA ARG A 317 9.24 3.74 -14.49
C ARG A 317 9.12 5.23 -14.78
N ARG A 318 7.92 5.80 -14.73
CA ARG A 318 7.72 7.20 -15.06
C ARG A 318 7.92 8.06 -13.83
N ASP A 319 8.75 9.08 -13.96
CA ASP A 319 8.87 10.12 -12.93
C ASP A 319 7.64 11.04 -12.93
N GLY A 320 7.22 11.41 -11.72
CA GLY A 320 6.11 12.34 -11.48
C GLY A 320 4.72 11.74 -11.74
N THR A 321 3.72 12.60 -11.66
CA THR A 321 2.32 12.19 -11.74
C THR A 321 1.93 11.71 -13.15
N VAL A 322 1.43 10.49 -13.27
CA VAL A 322 0.84 9.94 -14.49
C VAL A 322 -0.54 10.58 -14.71
N THR A 323 -0.65 11.43 -15.72
CA THR A 323 -1.93 11.99 -16.16
C THR A 323 -2.66 11.05 -17.12
N TYR A 324 -3.94 11.32 -17.41
CA TYR A 324 -4.68 10.58 -18.43
C TYR A 324 -4.06 10.71 -19.83
N ALA A 325 -3.46 11.87 -20.15
CA ALA A 325 -2.73 12.05 -21.41
C ALA A 325 -1.47 11.17 -21.47
N ASP A 326 -0.76 11.04 -20.35
CA ASP A 326 0.42 10.16 -20.27
C ASP A 326 0.02 8.70 -20.41
N PHE A 327 -1.05 8.28 -19.75
CA PHE A 327 -1.58 6.91 -19.86
C PHE A 327 -1.94 6.55 -21.30
N THR A 328 -2.72 7.40 -21.99
CA THR A 328 -3.10 7.15 -23.39
C THR A 328 -1.89 7.07 -24.32
N LYS A 329 -0.86 7.90 -24.09
CA LYS A 329 0.42 7.83 -24.82
C LYS A 329 1.18 6.54 -24.53
N ILE A 330 1.31 6.14 -23.27
CA ILE A 330 1.97 4.88 -22.88
C ILE A 330 1.28 3.70 -23.55
N VAL A 331 -0.06 3.64 -23.51
CA VAL A 331 -0.84 2.59 -24.18
C VAL A 331 -0.57 2.58 -25.68
N ALA A 332 -0.58 3.75 -26.33
CA ALA A 332 -0.31 3.83 -27.77
C ALA A 332 1.09 3.33 -28.13
N ASP A 333 2.09 3.71 -27.33
CA ASP A 333 3.48 3.30 -27.54
C ASP A 333 3.70 1.80 -27.24
N VAL A 334 2.87 1.17 -26.39
CA VAL A 334 2.90 -0.28 -26.14
C VAL A 334 2.20 -1.04 -27.27
N ALA A 335 1.02 -0.56 -27.68
CA ALA A 335 0.20 -1.19 -28.71
C ALA A 335 0.73 -0.97 -30.14
N GLY A 336 1.64 -0.01 -30.35
CA GLY A 336 2.14 0.37 -31.67
C GLY A 336 1.15 1.17 -32.53
N GLN A 337 0.01 1.57 -31.95
CA GLN A 337 -1.03 2.36 -32.59
C GLN A 337 -1.85 3.12 -31.54
N SER A 338 -2.49 4.23 -31.94
CA SER A 338 -3.33 4.99 -31.02
C SER A 338 -4.56 4.18 -30.57
N MET A 339 -4.77 4.14 -29.26
CA MET A 339 -5.99 3.61 -28.63
C MET A 339 -6.82 4.71 -27.97
N THR A 340 -6.44 5.99 -28.14
CA THR A 340 -7.07 7.13 -27.47
C THR A 340 -8.57 7.21 -27.73
N PRO A 341 -9.12 7.05 -28.96
CA PRO A 341 -10.57 7.12 -29.16
C PRO A 341 -11.34 6.08 -28.36
N TRP A 342 -10.80 4.85 -28.25
CA TRP A 342 -11.41 3.78 -27.47
C TRP A 342 -11.30 4.04 -25.97
N LEU A 343 -10.15 4.54 -25.51
CA LEU A 343 -9.96 4.93 -24.11
C LEU A 343 -10.89 6.08 -23.73
N ASP A 344 -11.04 7.09 -24.58
CA ASP A 344 -11.93 8.23 -24.33
C ASP A 344 -13.38 7.77 -24.18
N GLU A 345 -13.83 6.89 -25.08
CA GLU A 345 -15.17 6.30 -25.00
C GLU A 345 -15.39 5.55 -23.68
N HIS A 346 -14.46 4.73 -23.21
CA HIS A 346 -14.71 3.84 -22.08
C HIS A 346 -14.24 4.34 -20.71
N VAL A 347 -13.32 5.30 -20.67
CA VAL A 347 -12.74 5.85 -19.44
C VAL A 347 -13.35 7.23 -19.12
N THR A 348 -13.75 7.99 -20.14
CA THR A 348 -14.26 9.36 -19.97
C THR A 348 -15.77 9.51 -20.16
N THR A 349 -16.45 8.43 -20.52
CA THR A 349 -17.92 8.39 -20.61
C THR A 349 -18.49 7.22 -19.80
N THR A 350 -19.82 7.09 -19.80
CA THR A 350 -20.54 5.96 -19.18
C THR A 350 -20.53 4.70 -20.04
N THR A 351 -20.04 4.73 -21.29
CA THR A 351 -19.97 3.55 -22.15
C THR A 351 -19.03 2.48 -21.58
N LYS A 352 -19.51 1.25 -21.43
CA LYS A 352 -18.72 0.13 -20.91
C LYS A 352 -18.15 -0.75 -22.03
N PRO A 353 -16.96 -1.32 -21.85
CA PRO A 353 -16.44 -2.34 -22.75
C PRO A 353 -17.29 -3.62 -22.73
N ASN A 354 -17.21 -4.38 -23.83
CA ASN A 354 -17.83 -5.69 -23.91
C ASN A 354 -17.04 -6.71 -23.06
N LEU A 355 -17.74 -7.64 -22.39
CA LEU A 355 -17.19 -8.77 -21.64
C LEU A 355 -16.75 -9.93 -22.54
N GLU A 356 -17.17 -9.98 -23.79
CA GLU A 356 -16.83 -11.06 -24.73
C GLU A 356 -15.32 -11.31 -24.93
N PRO A 357 -14.39 -10.32 -24.88
CA PRO A 357 -12.96 -10.59 -24.86
C PRO A 357 -12.55 -11.53 -23.72
N LEU A 358 -13.11 -11.33 -22.52
CA LEU A 358 -12.88 -12.19 -21.37
C LEU A 358 -13.58 -13.54 -21.52
N ARG A 359 -14.71 -13.65 -22.22
CA ARG A 359 -15.40 -14.95 -22.40
C ARG A 359 -14.78 -15.82 -23.50
N ASN A 360 -14.38 -15.22 -24.63
CA ASN A 360 -14.08 -15.97 -25.86
C ASN A 360 -12.61 -15.97 -26.29
N SER A 361 -11.75 -15.18 -25.65
CA SER A 361 -10.33 -15.14 -26.04
C SER A 361 -9.54 -16.34 -25.50
N ASP A 362 -8.97 -17.17 -26.38
CA ASP A 362 -7.95 -18.18 -26.02
C ASP A 362 -6.64 -17.54 -25.50
N SER A 363 -6.52 -16.21 -25.58
CA SER A 363 -5.36 -15.42 -25.21
C SER A 363 -5.64 -14.41 -24.08
N ALA A 364 -6.77 -14.48 -23.37
CA ALA A 364 -7.06 -13.53 -22.29
C ALA A 364 -6.11 -13.75 -21.12
N GLY A 365 -5.38 -12.71 -20.74
CA GLY A 365 -4.44 -12.69 -19.61
C GLY A 365 -3.05 -12.34 -20.10
N SER A 366 -2.17 -11.88 -19.20
CA SER A 366 -0.81 -11.53 -19.58
C SER A 366 -0.04 -12.78 -20.05
N ASN A 367 0.18 -12.90 -21.36
CA ASN A 367 0.98 -13.98 -21.96
C ASN A 367 2.50 -13.83 -21.71
N VAL A 368 2.90 -12.90 -20.83
CA VAL A 368 4.30 -12.59 -20.55
C VAL A 368 4.89 -13.67 -19.65
N GLY A 369 5.45 -14.72 -20.28
CA GLY A 369 6.06 -15.83 -19.55
C GLY A 369 6.66 -16.98 -20.35
N LYS A 370 6.56 -17.00 -21.70
CA LYS A 370 7.50 -17.79 -22.53
C LYS A 370 8.67 -16.88 -22.91
N ALA A 371 9.60 -16.68 -21.99
CA ALA A 371 10.89 -16.08 -22.33
C ALA A 371 11.56 -16.97 -23.38
N ALA A 372 11.68 -16.46 -24.60
CA ALA A 372 12.64 -16.98 -25.55
C ALA A 372 14.04 -16.66 -25.00
N SER A 373 14.87 -17.69 -24.91
CA SER A 373 16.32 -17.55 -24.74
C SER A 373 16.92 -16.83 -25.96
N ASP A 374 18.05 -16.16 -25.71
CA ASP A 374 19.00 -15.61 -26.69
C ASP A 374 18.56 -14.28 -27.37
N SER A 375 19.39 -13.25 -27.55
CA SER A 375 20.85 -13.08 -27.42
C SER A 375 21.20 -11.58 -27.49
N ASN A 376 22.32 -11.21 -26.84
CA ASN A 376 23.25 -10.09 -27.09
C ASN A 376 22.87 -8.98 -28.10
N ASP A 377 23.02 -7.72 -27.67
CA ASP A 377 23.92 -6.79 -28.37
C ASP A 377 24.49 -5.69 -27.44
N ASN A 378 25.64 -5.16 -27.81
CA ASN A 378 26.68 -4.58 -26.98
C ASN A 378 26.98 -3.11 -27.36
N GLY A 379 27.40 -2.29 -26.38
CA GLY A 379 28.10 -1.01 -26.56
C GLY A 379 27.23 0.26 -26.68
N ASN A 380 27.65 1.46 -26.31
CA ASN A 380 28.88 1.97 -25.68
C ASN A 380 28.58 3.33 -25.01
N SER A 381 29.47 3.73 -24.11
CA SER A 381 29.48 4.88 -23.20
C SER A 381 29.49 6.30 -23.81
N GLY A 382 28.99 7.27 -23.03
CA GLY A 382 29.38 8.69 -23.06
C GLY A 382 29.12 9.36 -21.71
N LYS A 383 30.15 9.98 -21.10
CA LYS A 383 30.12 10.78 -19.86
C LYS A 383 30.16 12.28 -20.20
N GLU A 384 29.56 13.09 -19.32
CA GLU A 384 29.84 14.48 -18.87
C GLU A 384 28.48 15.14 -18.56
N SER A 385 28.11 15.60 -17.35
CA SER A 385 28.69 16.44 -16.28
C SER A 385 27.95 17.79 -16.20
N ASP A 386 27.75 18.21 -14.95
CA ASP A 386 27.42 19.54 -14.43
C ASP A 386 25.97 20.05 -14.44
N GLY A 387 25.38 20.00 -13.23
CA GLY A 387 24.98 21.20 -12.50
C GLY A 387 23.53 21.64 -12.60
N LEU A 388 22.77 21.52 -11.50
CA LEU A 388 21.94 22.62 -11.00
C LEU A 388 21.48 22.39 -9.55
N SER A 389 21.88 23.34 -8.71
CA SER A 389 21.29 23.70 -7.42
C SER A 389 19.87 24.24 -7.60
N ASP A 390 18.90 23.66 -6.88
CA ASP A 390 17.89 24.37 -6.07
C ASP A 390 16.88 23.35 -5.54
N VAL A 391 17.09 22.93 -4.29
CA VAL A 391 16.22 22.00 -3.55
C VAL A 391 14.96 22.76 -3.12
N GLN A 392 13.81 22.38 -3.67
CA GLN A 392 12.50 22.78 -3.17
C GLN A 392 12.08 21.90 -1.97
N PRO A 393 11.35 22.46 -0.99
CA PRO A 393 10.91 21.73 0.19
C PRO A 393 9.99 20.55 -0.18
N PRO A 394 10.01 19.45 0.60
CA PRO A 394 9.12 18.32 0.36
C PRO A 394 7.68 18.80 0.35
N ALA A 395 6.95 18.32 -0.66
CA ALA A 395 5.58 18.62 -0.94
C ALA A 395 4.71 18.53 0.33
N LYS A 396 3.73 19.44 0.42
CA LYS A 396 2.63 19.36 1.38
C LYS A 396 2.11 17.94 1.40
N THR A 397 2.09 17.34 2.59
CA THR A 397 1.48 16.03 2.88
C THR A 397 0.05 16.02 2.35
N GLY A 398 -0.11 15.51 1.14
CA GLY A 398 -1.38 15.20 0.52
C GLY A 398 -1.99 14.01 1.24
N ASP A 399 -3.31 14.08 1.41
CA ASP A 399 -4.15 12.99 1.90
C ASP A 399 -3.72 11.66 1.28
N LEU A 400 -3.52 10.64 2.12
CA LEU A 400 -3.30 9.26 1.68
C LEU A 400 -4.54 8.85 0.85
N PRO A 401 -4.42 8.62 -0.47
CA PRO A 401 -5.56 8.22 -1.27
C PRO A 401 -5.90 6.76 -0.91
N SER A 402 -7.04 6.60 -0.24
CA SER A 402 -7.52 5.36 0.38
C SER A 402 -8.46 4.59 -0.57
N THR A 403 -8.31 3.27 -0.65
CA THR A 403 -9.12 2.40 -1.51
C THR A 403 -9.31 1.03 -0.84
N LEU A 404 -10.56 0.53 -0.81
CA LEU A 404 -11.04 -0.57 0.04
C LEU A 404 -12.19 -1.33 -0.68
N VAL A 405 -12.22 -2.68 -0.60
CA VAL A 405 -13.22 -3.56 -1.23
C VAL A 405 -14.36 -3.98 -0.28
N LEU A 406 -15.59 -4.08 -0.79
CA LEU A 406 -16.72 -4.71 -0.11
C LEU A 406 -16.90 -6.20 -0.51
N TRP A 407 -16.86 -7.14 0.44
CA TRP A 407 -17.41 -8.49 0.24
C TRP A 407 -18.72 -8.66 1.02
N GLY A 408 -19.84 -8.64 0.29
CA GLY A 408 -21.17 -8.86 0.83
C GLY A 408 -21.54 -10.35 0.79
N GLY A 409 -21.38 -11.03 1.92
CA GLY A 409 -22.21 -12.18 2.26
C GLY A 409 -23.46 -11.70 3.00
N LEU A 410 -24.65 -11.98 2.47
CA LEU A 410 -25.94 -11.65 3.09
C LEU A 410 -26.06 -12.25 4.51
N GLY A 411 -26.40 -11.44 5.51
CA GLY A 411 -26.78 -11.93 6.84
C GLY A 411 -26.98 -10.88 7.94
N LEU A 412 -28.21 -10.36 8.05
CA LEU A 412 -28.90 -9.82 9.24
C LEU A 412 -28.33 -8.62 10.04
N VAL A 413 -29.17 -7.57 10.05
CA VAL A 413 -29.13 -6.40 10.93
C VAL A 413 -29.35 -6.81 12.39
N GLY A 414 -28.39 -6.45 13.25
CA GLY A 414 -28.53 -6.48 14.71
C GLY A 414 -28.11 -5.13 15.28
N LEU A 415 -29.08 -4.32 15.68
CA LEU A 415 -28.90 -3.01 16.29
C LEU A 415 -28.63 -3.22 17.78
N VAL A 416 -27.43 -2.86 18.27
CA VAL A 416 -27.12 -2.86 19.72
C VAL A 416 -26.42 -1.56 20.10
N PHE A 417 -27.09 -0.78 20.95
CA PHE A 417 -26.54 0.32 21.74
C PHE A 417 -25.76 -0.26 22.92
N GLY A 418 -24.58 0.30 23.25
CA GLY A 418 -23.89 -0.06 24.50
C GLY A 418 -22.54 0.63 24.70
N LEU A 419 -22.54 1.62 25.59
CA LEU A 419 -21.49 2.07 26.52
C LEU A 419 -20.00 1.91 26.12
N THR A 420 -19.32 3.05 26.05
CA THR A 420 -17.86 3.20 26.02
C THR A 420 -17.20 2.56 27.24
N LEU A 421 -16.60 1.38 27.05
CA LEU A 421 -15.54 0.86 27.92
C LEU A 421 -14.20 1.28 27.28
N ALA A 422 -13.39 2.07 28.00
CA ALA A 422 -12.05 2.43 27.53
C ALA A 422 -11.13 1.21 27.66
N GLN A 423 -10.86 0.52 26.55
CA GLN A 423 -9.92 -0.60 26.50
C GLN A 423 -8.47 -0.07 26.35
N TYR A 424 -7.68 -0.34 27.38
CA TYR A 424 -6.23 -0.11 27.41
C TYR A 424 -5.52 -1.37 26.93
N VAL A 425 -4.90 -1.30 25.75
CA VAL A 425 -3.95 -2.32 25.29
C VAL A 425 -2.56 -1.70 25.44
N SER A 426 -1.76 -2.26 26.33
CA SER A 426 -0.48 -1.69 26.74
C SER A 426 0.64 -2.10 25.78
N GLY A 427 1.50 -1.14 25.41
CA GLY A 427 2.92 -1.40 25.18
C GLY A 427 3.50 -1.09 23.81
N PHE A 428 4.26 0.00 23.74
CA PHE A 428 5.46 0.14 22.91
C PHE A 428 6.45 1.03 23.70
N VAL A 429 7.63 0.51 24.04
CA VAL A 429 8.76 1.29 24.58
C VAL A 429 9.91 1.15 23.60
N SER A 430 10.34 2.26 23.00
CA SER A 430 11.53 2.29 22.15
C SER A 430 12.63 3.18 22.70
N ARG A 431 13.84 2.63 22.76
CA ARG A 431 15.07 3.34 23.13
C ARG A 431 15.93 3.50 21.88
N PHE A 432 16.39 4.71 21.57
CA PHE A 432 17.29 4.96 20.45
C PHE A 432 18.69 5.27 20.96
N ARG A 433 19.70 4.47 20.59
CA ARG A 433 21.11 4.81 20.88
C ARG A 433 21.81 5.55 19.73
N GLY A 434 22.59 6.58 20.04
CA GLY A 434 23.54 7.14 19.08
C GLY A 434 24.72 6.19 18.87
N GLY A 435 25.10 5.94 17.61
CA GLY A 435 26.38 5.30 17.29
C GLY A 435 27.54 6.28 17.46
N GLU A 436 28.70 5.75 17.88
CA GLU A 436 29.97 6.47 18.08
C GLU A 436 30.48 7.26 16.86
#